data_AF-A0A969IL35-F1
#
_entry.id   AF-A0A969IL35-F1
#
_cell.length_a   1.000
_cell.length_b   1.000
_cell.length_c   1.000
_cell.angle_alpha   90.00
_cell.angle_beta   90.00
_cell.angle_gamma   90.00
#
_symmetry.space_group_name_H-M   'P 1'
#
loop_
_entity.id
_entity.type
_entity.pdbx_description
1 polymer ?
#
loop_
_entity_poly.entity_id
_entity_poly.type
_entity_poly.pdbx_seq_one_letter_code
_entity_poly.pdbx_strand_id
1 'polypeptide(L)'
;MNIFPFHYGYAGRKAEDVFQIDESRFAKSLEDEAIRLDKTYSKHNAQNDATVVAIVLRLRKAERARDVAQCRFLFVSRNSLLQRVSRRFVAEHCEYDAANVPPVLTVGQIATIAWFVASKTLEPVKVTKELLANCYNAVRPNTGWAQEFANALESYRKSNPEVFEARAKSAIFLGAARALAREESLGQTPLLRKINFAQLLERAAREAEDRERASADVLADVQSKAEERGRLLGVSQQSTEIASRISRRACRIVRFIKWTLVAVVCLVVVATFIGSESGLFQSLPMKIAGIVLLAAVLGLSVLDLLGWRFATRIVKPVEHRASLVAERIRLWND
;
A
#
# COMPACT_ATOMS: atom_id res chain seq x y z
N MET A 1 33.49 -2.11 -19.61
CA MET A 1 33.76 -3.16 -20.61
C MET A 1 32.42 -3.50 -21.26
N ASN A 2 32.22 -3.18 -22.54
CA ASN A 2 31.00 -3.56 -23.27
C ASN A 2 31.11 -5.05 -23.61
N ILE A 3 30.25 -5.89 -23.02
CA ILE A 3 30.32 -7.36 -23.10
C ILE A 3 29.66 -7.89 -24.39
N PHE A 4 28.95 -7.04 -25.13
CA PHE A 4 28.39 -7.39 -26.42
C PHE A 4 29.19 -6.71 -27.54
N PRO A 5 29.83 -7.46 -28.45
CA PRO A 5 30.36 -6.90 -29.68
C PRO A 5 29.18 -6.42 -30.53
N PHE A 6 28.82 -5.14 -30.36
CA PHE A 6 27.77 -4.52 -31.14
C PHE A 6 28.38 -4.07 -32.46
N HIS A 7 28.17 -4.86 -33.52
CA HIS A 7 28.53 -4.45 -34.87
C HIS A 7 27.58 -3.34 -35.31
N TYR A 8 28.07 -2.09 -35.29
CA TYR A 8 27.34 -0.99 -35.91
C TYR A 8 27.35 -1.17 -37.42
N GLY A 9 26.25 -1.69 -37.97
CA GLY A 9 25.97 -1.63 -39.40
C GLY A 9 25.59 -0.20 -39.80
N TYR A 10 26.55 0.73 -39.83
CA TYR A 10 26.35 2.10 -40.32
C TYR A 10 26.23 2.12 -41.85
N ALA A 11 25.17 1.53 -42.38
CA ALA A 11 24.82 1.66 -43.79
C ALA A 11 24.01 2.96 -43.99
N GLY A 12 24.73 4.08 -44.19
CA GLY A 12 24.19 5.34 -44.70
C GLY A 12 23.63 6.31 -43.65
N ARG A 13 24.46 7.27 -43.19
CA ARG A 13 24.09 8.36 -42.25
C ARG A 13 22.77 9.07 -42.59
N LYS A 14 22.48 9.27 -43.88
CA LYS A 14 21.30 10.04 -44.35
C LYS A 14 19.94 9.53 -43.85
N ALA A 15 19.78 8.22 -43.60
CA ALA A 15 18.51 7.67 -43.12
C ALA A 15 18.38 7.72 -41.59
N GLU A 16 19.50 7.70 -40.86
CA GLU A 16 19.51 7.73 -39.39
C GLU A 16 19.46 9.16 -38.83
N ASP A 17 19.84 10.16 -39.63
CA ASP A 17 19.79 11.57 -39.25
C ASP A 17 18.35 12.07 -39.00
N VAL A 18 17.32 11.36 -39.50
CA VAL A 18 15.90 11.67 -39.25
C VAL A 18 15.55 11.62 -37.75
N PHE A 19 16.29 10.83 -36.97
CA PHE A 19 16.07 10.66 -35.53
C PHE A 19 17.12 11.36 -34.68
N GLN A 20 17.93 12.24 -35.28
CA GLN A 20 18.94 13.00 -34.56
C GLN A 20 18.31 14.22 -33.89
N ILE A 21 18.56 14.36 -32.59
CA ILE A 21 18.26 15.58 -31.86
C ILE A 21 19.38 16.60 -32.04
N ASP A 22 19.05 17.88 -31.86
CA ASP A 22 20.06 18.93 -31.71
C ASP A 22 20.75 18.78 -30.33
N GLU A 23 21.88 18.06 -30.34
CA GLU A 23 22.71 17.79 -29.15
C GLU A 23 23.18 19.08 -28.48
N SER A 24 23.47 20.14 -29.26
CA SER A 24 23.94 21.41 -28.70
C SER A 24 22.82 22.13 -27.96
N ARG A 25 21.61 22.14 -28.53
CA ARG A 25 20.41 22.70 -27.88
C ARG A 25 20.02 21.92 -26.63
N PHE A 26 20.12 20.59 -26.67
CA PHE A 26 19.83 19.75 -25.51
C PHE A 26 20.88 19.93 -24.39
N ALA A 27 22.17 19.97 -24.72
CA ALA A 27 23.24 20.26 -23.75
C ALA A 27 23.03 21.62 -23.08
N LYS A 28 22.70 22.66 -23.85
CA LYS A 28 22.35 23.97 -23.30
C LYS A 28 21.14 23.91 -22.36
N SER A 29 20.10 23.16 -22.73
CA SER A 29 18.92 22.96 -21.88
C SER A 29 19.25 22.27 -20.55
N LEU A 30 20.25 21.38 -20.53
CA LEU A 30 20.76 20.75 -19.30
C LEU A 30 21.52 21.77 -18.43
N GLU A 31 22.38 22.58 -19.03
CA GLU A 31 23.13 23.64 -18.33
C GLU A 31 22.18 24.68 -17.71
N ASP A 32 21.21 25.17 -18.48
CA ASP A 32 20.24 26.17 -18.05
C ASP A 32 19.39 25.65 -16.86
N GLU A 33 18.93 24.39 -16.95
CA GLU A 33 18.16 23.76 -15.86
C GLU A 33 19.04 23.48 -14.63
N ALA A 34 20.32 23.16 -14.81
CA ALA A 34 21.25 22.99 -13.71
C ALA A 34 21.47 24.30 -12.94
N ILE A 35 21.70 25.40 -13.66
CA ILE A 35 21.85 26.75 -13.09
C ILE A 35 20.57 27.13 -12.34
N ARG A 36 19.39 26.90 -12.92
CA ARG A 36 18.10 27.17 -12.29
C ARG A 36 17.90 26.44 -10.96
N LEU A 37 18.48 25.26 -10.81
CA LEU A 37 18.39 24.42 -9.61
C LEU A 37 19.58 24.59 -8.66
N ASP A 38 20.47 25.56 -8.92
CA ASP A 38 21.71 25.77 -8.18
C ASP A 38 22.58 24.49 -8.11
N LYS A 39 22.65 23.76 -9.23
CA LYS A 39 23.46 22.55 -9.39
C LYS A 39 24.62 22.80 -10.33
N THR A 40 25.79 22.31 -9.98
CA THR A 40 26.95 22.33 -10.87
C THR A 40 26.82 21.24 -11.93
N TYR A 41 26.83 21.65 -13.19
CA TYR A 41 26.87 20.74 -14.35
C TYR A 41 27.90 21.24 -15.32
N SER A 42 28.99 20.48 -15.52
CA SER A 42 30.03 20.92 -16.44
C SER A 42 29.53 20.85 -17.88
N LYS A 43 29.96 21.81 -18.71
CA LYS A 43 29.67 21.84 -20.16
C LYS A 43 30.08 20.52 -20.85
N HIS A 44 31.21 19.95 -20.45
CA HIS A 44 31.66 18.66 -20.99
C HIS A 44 30.72 17.51 -20.63
N ASN A 45 30.21 17.45 -19.39
CA ASN A 45 29.23 16.44 -18.99
C ASN A 45 27.90 16.64 -19.73
N ALA A 46 27.45 17.89 -19.91
CA ALA A 46 26.23 18.20 -20.66
C ALA A 46 26.33 17.72 -22.11
N GLN A 47 27.47 17.94 -22.76
CA GLN A 47 27.74 17.45 -24.11
C GLN A 47 27.74 15.92 -24.17
N ASN A 48 28.47 15.26 -23.26
CA ASN A 48 28.52 13.79 -23.23
C ASN A 48 27.14 13.17 -23.02
N ASP A 49 26.34 13.69 -22.08
CA ASP A 49 24.99 13.21 -21.83
C ASP A 49 24.06 13.49 -23.01
N ALA A 50 24.24 14.62 -23.70
CA ALA A 50 23.49 14.93 -24.90
C ALA A 50 23.75 13.92 -26.03
N THR A 51 25.01 13.59 -26.28
CA THR A 51 25.39 12.57 -27.25
C THR A 51 24.83 11.20 -26.87
N VAL A 52 24.86 10.81 -25.59
CA VAL A 52 24.27 9.53 -25.14
C VAL A 52 22.76 9.48 -25.36
N VAL A 53 22.04 10.56 -25.03
CA VAL A 53 20.59 10.65 -25.28
C VAL A 53 20.28 10.60 -26.78
N ALA A 54 21.06 11.29 -27.61
CA ALA A 54 20.93 11.25 -29.07
C ALA A 54 21.14 9.84 -29.62
N ILE A 55 22.16 9.11 -29.15
CA ILE A 55 22.40 7.71 -29.51
C ILE A 55 21.20 6.84 -29.14
N VAL A 56 20.64 6.99 -27.94
CA VAL A 56 19.48 6.19 -27.49
C VAL A 56 18.25 6.45 -28.37
N LEU A 57 17.98 7.71 -28.70
CA LEU A 57 16.88 8.08 -29.60
C LEU A 57 17.09 7.52 -31.02
N ARG A 58 18.31 7.55 -31.53
CA ARG A 58 18.67 6.92 -32.82
C ARG A 58 18.44 5.41 -32.80
N LEU A 59 18.89 4.73 -31.74
CA LEU A 59 18.70 3.28 -31.57
C LEU A 59 17.21 2.90 -31.47
N ARG A 60 16.38 3.78 -30.88
CA ARG A 60 14.92 3.63 -30.84
C ARG A 60 14.25 3.81 -32.20
N LYS A 61 14.88 4.45 -33.20
CA LYS A 61 14.29 4.72 -34.52
C LYS A 61 12.92 5.43 -34.43
N ALA A 62 12.81 6.44 -33.57
CA ALA A 62 11.56 7.12 -33.20
C ALA A 62 10.42 6.24 -32.66
N GLU A 63 10.72 5.04 -32.17
CA GLU A 63 9.71 4.25 -31.49
C GLU A 63 9.31 4.90 -30.16
N ARG A 64 8.02 5.26 -30.06
CA ARG A 64 7.39 5.95 -28.94
C ARG A 64 6.56 4.97 -28.12
N ALA A 65 7.22 4.01 -27.48
CA ALA A 65 6.54 3.05 -26.64
C ALA A 65 5.88 3.72 -25.41
N ARG A 66 4.71 3.22 -25.01
CA ARG A 66 4.02 3.61 -23.76
C ARG A 66 4.35 2.67 -22.60
N ASP A 67 4.86 1.49 -22.90
CA ASP A 67 5.35 0.51 -21.93
C ASP A 67 6.87 0.37 -22.01
N VAL A 68 7.52 0.29 -20.85
CA VAL A 68 8.96 0.05 -20.72
C VAL A 68 9.35 -1.29 -21.31
N ALA A 69 8.47 -2.31 -21.23
CA ALA A 69 8.71 -3.61 -21.84
C ALA A 69 8.75 -3.56 -23.39
N GLN A 70 8.09 -2.56 -23.98
CA GLN A 70 8.08 -2.34 -25.43
C GLN A 70 9.21 -1.40 -25.88
N CYS A 71 9.93 -0.76 -24.95
CA CYS A 71 11.07 0.07 -25.31
C CYS A 71 12.27 -0.78 -25.74
N ARG A 72 12.73 -0.60 -26.98
CA ARG A 72 13.93 -1.29 -27.49
C ARG A 72 15.21 -0.90 -26.75
N PHE A 73 15.39 0.39 -26.46
CA PHE A 73 16.58 0.91 -25.81
C PHE A 73 16.22 1.98 -24.78
N LEU A 74 16.93 1.99 -23.65
CA LEU A 74 16.72 2.91 -22.54
C LEU A 74 18.08 3.29 -21.96
N PHE A 75 18.25 4.57 -21.67
CA PHE A 75 19.39 5.01 -20.86
C PHE A 75 18.97 5.06 -19.39
N VAL A 76 19.62 4.24 -18.55
CA VAL A 76 19.35 4.23 -17.12
C VAL A 76 20.44 5.03 -16.41
N SER A 77 20.03 6.10 -15.71
CA SER A 77 20.96 6.99 -15.02
C SER A 77 20.53 7.23 -13.56
N ARG A 78 21.46 7.67 -12.70
CA ARG A 78 21.11 8.21 -11.38
C ARG A 78 20.79 9.69 -11.42
N ASN A 79 21.11 10.35 -12.52
CA ASN A 79 20.97 11.78 -12.68
C ASN A 79 19.49 12.14 -12.97
N SER A 80 18.78 12.58 -11.93
CA SER A 80 17.38 12.98 -12.04
C SER A 80 17.16 14.26 -12.85
N LEU A 81 18.17 15.13 -12.92
CA LEU A 81 18.16 16.32 -13.78
C LEU A 81 18.13 15.89 -15.25
N LEU A 82 19.05 15.01 -15.66
CA LEU A 82 19.11 14.49 -17.02
C LEU A 82 17.80 13.80 -17.42
N GLN A 83 17.23 12.99 -16.53
CA GLN A 83 15.94 12.34 -16.78
C GLN A 83 14.81 13.35 -17.03
N ARG A 84 14.74 14.40 -16.20
CA ARG A 84 13.70 15.43 -16.32
C ARG A 84 13.84 16.26 -17.57
N VAL A 85 15.06 16.75 -17.85
CA VAL A 85 15.34 17.60 -19.02
C VAL A 85 15.18 16.79 -20.30
N SER A 86 15.65 15.55 -20.35
CA SER A 86 15.43 14.67 -21.52
C SER A 86 13.95 14.43 -21.80
N ARG A 87 13.13 14.13 -20.78
CA ARG A 87 11.68 13.97 -20.93
C ARG A 87 11.02 15.25 -21.48
N ARG A 88 11.36 16.41 -20.92
CA ARG A 88 10.83 17.70 -21.40
C ARG A 88 11.26 17.98 -22.85
N PHE A 89 12.54 17.78 -23.15
CA PHE A 89 13.09 18.06 -24.45
C PHE A 89 12.46 17.21 -25.56
N VAL A 90 12.28 15.90 -25.34
CA VAL A 90 11.64 15.03 -26.35
C VAL A 90 10.16 15.31 -26.52
N ALA A 91 9.47 15.77 -25.48
CA ALA A 91 8.08 16.18 -25.59
C ALA A 91 7.92 17.43 -26.47
N GLU A 92 8.84 18.40 -26.31
CA GLU A 92 8.83 19.65 -27.06
C GLU A 92 9.34 19.52 -28.50
N HIS A 93 10.33 18.65 -28.75
CA HIS A 93 11.08 18.64 -30.02
C HIS A 93 10.97 17.33 -30.81
N CYS A 94 10.44 16.25 -30.22
CA CYS A 94 10.44 14.92 -30.83
C CYS A 94 9.06 14.25 -30.84
N GLU A 95 7.98 15.03 -30.63
CA GLU A 95 6.59 14.54 -30.62
C GLU A 95 6.35 13.37 -29.65
N TYR A 96 6.96 13.42 -28.47
CA TYR A 96 6.64 12.49 -27.39
C TYR A 96 5.43 13.01 -26.60
N ASP A 97 4.43 12.16 -26.43
CA ASP A 97 3.33 12.40 -25.49
C ASP A 97 3.82 12.21 -24.04
N ALA A 98 3.09 12.79 -23.09
CA ALA A 98 3.33 12.57 -21.65
C ALA A 98 3.27 11.09 -21.24
N ALA A 99 2.50 10.28 -21.99
CA ALA A 99 2.33 8.84 -21.79
C ALA A 99 3.48 8.00 -22.38
N ASN A 100 4.34 8.58 -23.23
CA ASN A 100 5.46 7.83 -23.78
C ASN A 100 6.60 7.68 -22.76
N VAL A 101 7.33 6.57 -22.86
CA VAL A 101 8.49 6.30 -22.02
C VAL A 101 9.66 7.17 -22.51
N PRO A 102 10.23 8.06 -21.66
CA PRO A 102 11.34 8.93 -22.06
C PRO A 102 12.61 8.12 -22.42
N PRO A 103 13.56 8.71 -23.16
CA PRO A 103 14.82 8.04 -23.51
C PRO A 103 15.68 7.72 -22.28
N VAL A 104 15.54 8.51 -21.22
CA VAL A 104 16.25 8.33 -19.95
C VAL A 104 15.26 7.98 -18.85
N LEU A 105 15.58 6.96 -18.06
CA LEU A 105 14.88 6.65 -16.81
C LEU A 105 15.87 6.65 -15.64
N THR A 106 15.39 7.02 -14.46
CA THR A 106 16.22 6.90 -13.25
C THR A 106 16.32 5.45 -12.79
N VAL A 107 17.41 5.10 -12.10
CA VAL A 107 17.54 3.78 -11.45
C VAL A 107 16.34 3.49 -10.54
N GLY A 108 15.86 4.50 -9.81
CA GLY A 108 14.67 4.38 -8.97
C GLY A 108 13.40 4.07 -9.77
N GLN A 109 13.18 4.75 -10.90
CA GLN A 109 12.03 4.46 -11.78
C GLN A 109 12.07 3.02 -12.30
N ILE A 110 13.21 2.55 -12.80
CA ILE A 110 13.38 1.17 -13.27
C ILE A 110 13.15 0.16 -12.15
N ALA A 111 13.68 0.41 -10.95
CA ALA A 111 13.48 -0.46 -9.80
C ALA A 111 11.99 -0.54 -9.42
N THR A 112 11.28 0.58 -9.42
CA THR A 112 9.82 0.63 -9.16
C THR A 112 9.03 -0.14 -10.21
N ILE A 113 9.36 0.03 -11.49
CA ILE A 113 8.73 -0.73 -12.58
C ILE A 113 9.00 -2.22 -12.39
N ALA A 114 10.25 -2.62 -12.14
CA ALA A 114 10.62 -4.01 -11.90
C ALA A 114 9.87 -4.60 -10.69
N TRP A 115 9.69 -3.83 -9.62
CA TRP A 115 8.92 -4.22 -8.44
C TRP A 115 7.43 -4.45 -8.77
N PHE A 116 6.80 -3.53 -9.51
CA PHE A 116 5.41 -3.69 -9.95
C PHE A 116 5.23 -4.85 -10.94
N VAL A 117 6.24 -5.11 -11.75
CA VAL A 117 6.24 -6.22 -12.70
C VAL A 117 6.41 -7.55 -11.95
N ALA A 118 7.24 -7.60 -10.90
CA ALA A 118 7.45 -8.78 -10.07
C ALA A 118 6.23 -9.19 -9.22
N SER A 119 5.31 -8.27 -8.92
CA SER A 119 4.06 -8.62 -8.21
C SER A 119 3.04 -9.33 -9.09
N LYS A 120 3.20 -9.24 -10.42
CA LYS A 120 2.49 -10.12 -11.35
C LYS A 120 3.26 -11.43 -11.42
N THR A 121 2.57 -12.55 -11.46
CA THR A 121 3.15 -13.86 -11.77
C THR A 121 3.70 -13.81 -13.19
N LEU A 122 4.90 -13.29 -13.35
CA LEU A 122 5.61 -13.34 -14.61
C LEU A 122 5.90 -14.81 -14.85
N GLU A 123 5.55 -15.30 -16.04
CA GLU A 123 6.29 -16.45 -16.56
C GLU A 123 7.77 -16.11 -16.42
N PRO A 124 8.60 -17.02 -15.91
CA PRO A 124 10.00 -16.75 -15.58
C PRO A 124 10.80 -16.51 -16.86
N VAL A 125 10.59 -15.36 -17.49
CA VAL A 125 11.49 -14.78 -18.47
C VAL A 125 12.71 -14.39 -17.67
N LYS A 126 13.76 -15.18 -17.86
CA LYS A 126 15.03 -15.17 -17.12
C LYS A 126 15.53 -13.73 -16.88
N VAL A 127 15.18 -13.15 -15.73
CA VAL A 127 16.06 -12.17 -15.09
C VAL A 127 17.32 -12.97 -14.76
N THR A 128 18.32 -12.88 -15.64
CA THR A 128 19.54 -13.67 -15.49
C THR A 128 20.22 -13.21 -14.21
N LYS A 129 20.80 -14.17 -13.46
CA LYS A 129 21.64 -13.86 -12.30
C LYS A 129 22.75 -12.86 -12.66
N GLU A 130 23.17 -12.86 -13.92
CA GLU A 130 24.13 -11.92 -14.52
C GLU A 130 23.63 -10.47 -14.51
N LEU A 131 22.37 -10.20 -14.86
CA LEU A 131 21.83 -8.83 -14.82
C LEU A 131 21.83 -8.30 -13.38
N LEU A 132 21.36 -9.10 -12.43
CA LEU A 132 21.37 -8.73 -11.01
C LEU A 132 22.79 -8.51 -10.49
N ALA A 133 23.73 -9.40 -10.86
CA ALA A 133 25.14 -9.26 -10.51
C ALA A 133 25.76 -7.98 -11.11
N ASN A 134 25.43 -7.65 -12.36
CA ASN A 134 25.91 -6.44 -13.03
C ASN A 134 25.34 -5.17 -12.39
N CYS A 135 24.05 -5.14 -12.07
CA CYS A 135 23.43 -4.03 -11.34
C CYS A 135 24.05 -3.87 -9.94
N TYR A 136 24.27 -4.97 -9.23
CA TYR A 136 24.93 -4.95 -7.94
C TYR A 136 26.36 -4.42 -8.03
N ASN A 137 27.13 -4.89 -9.00
CA ASN A 137 28.50 -4.44 -9.24
C ASN A 137 28.58 -2.97 -9.66
N ALA A 138 27.61 -2.48 -10.43
CA ALA A 138 27.53 -1.05 -10.81
C ALA A 138 27.17 -0.13 -9.63
N VAL A 139 26.55 -0.67 -8.57
CA VAL A 139 26.18 0.10 -7.37
C VAL A 139 27.24 0.04 -6.28
N ARG A 140 28.09 -0.98 -6.32
CA ARG A 140 29.14 -1.19 -5.33
C ARG A 140 30.25 -0.11 -5.47
N PRO A 141 30.66 0.54 -4.37
CA PRO A 141 31.82 1.42 -4.38
C PRO A 141 33.09 0.66 -4.79
N ASN A 142 34.08 1.37 -5.35
CA ASN A 142 35.35 0.77 -5.70
C ASN A 142 36.11 0.26 -4.46
N THR A 143 37.05 -0.66 -4.68
CA THR A 143 37.93 -1.17 -3.62
C THR A 143 38.71 -0.02 -2.98
N GLY A 144 38.66 0.09 -1.66
CA GLY A 144 39.30 1.17 -0.90
C GLY A 144 38.42 2.38 -0.61
N TRP A 145 37.24 2.53 -1.25
CA TRP A 145 36.31 3.62 -0.93
C TRP A 145 35.94 3.67 0.56
N ALA A 146 35.63 2.50 1.12
CA ALA A 146 35.22 2.39 2.52
C ALA A 146 36.34 2.79 3.50
N GLN A 147 37.59 2.44 3.18
CA GLN A 147 38.75 2.81 3.98
C GLN A 147 38.98 4.33 3.94
N GLU A 148 38.87 4.92 2.76
CA GLU A 148 39.05 6.36 2.56
C GLU A 148 37.93 7.17 3.22
N PHE A 149 36.70 6.67 3.17
CA PHE A 149 35.58 7.24 3.92
C PHE A 149 35.82 7.17 5.43
N ALA A 150 36.30 6.02 5.95
CA ALA A 150 36.63 5.88 7.36
C ALA A 150 37.76 6.83 7.78
N ASN A 151 38.80 6.96 6.95
CA ASN A 151 39.90 7.90 7.21
C ASN A 151 39.41 9.35 7.22
N ALA A 152 38.57 9.75 6.27
CA ALA A 152 38.00 11.10 6.22
C ALA A 152 37.13 11.39 7.46
N LEU A 153 36.37 10.41 7.91
CA LEU A 153 35.56 10.48 9.12
C LEU A 153 36.43 10.67 10.37
N GLU A 154 37.54 9.92 10.47
CA GLU A 154 38.47 10.02 11.60
C GLU A 154 39.24 11.35 11.59
N SER A 155 39.64 11.84 10.41
CA SER A 155 40.22 13.18 10.27
C SER A 155 39.24 14.26 10.73
N TYR A 156 37.97 14.17 10.35
CA TYR A 156 36.95 15.11 10.81
C TYR A 156 36.71 15.04 12.32
N ARG A 157 36.66 13.82 12.89
CA ARG A 157 36.53 13.60 14.33
C ARG A 157 37.65 14.29 15.11
N LYS A 158 38.90 14.19 14.63
CA LYS A 158 40.05 14.86 15.27
C LYS A 158 39.94 16.39 15.23
N SER A 159 39.41 16.95 14.15
CA SER A 159 39.22 18.39 14.02
C SER A 159 38.02 18.94 14.81
N ASN A 160 36.95 18.14 14.98
CA ASN A 160 35.69 18.58 15.60
C ASN A 160 35.14 17.51 16.57
N PRO A 161 35.82 17.20 17.69
CA PRO A 161 35.46 16.09 18.56
C PRO A 161 34.07 16.26 19.18
N GLU A 162 33.73 17.46 19.67
CA GLU A 162 32.45 17.71 20.35
C GLU A 162 31.24 17.51 19.44
N VAL A 163 31.28 18.08 18.23
CA VAL A 163 30.20 17.96 17.24
C VAL A 163 30.06 16.52 16.77
N PHE A 164 31.18 15.83 16.58
CA PHE A 164 31.18 14.44 16.17
C PHE A 164 30.59 13.53 17.25
N GLU A 165 31.00 13.65 18.51
CA GLU A 165 30.51 12.78 19.59
C GLU A 165 29.02 12.96 19.89
N ALA A 166 28.51 14.18 19.75
CA ALA A 166 27.08 14.45 19.88
C ALA A 166 26.24 13.71 18.82
N ARG A 167 26.76 13.60 17.59
CA ARG A 167 26.01 13.10 16.42
C ARG A 167 26.33 11.64 16.05
N ALA A 168 27.54 11.17 16.28
CA ALA A 168 28.03 9.86 15.86
C ALA A 168 27.37 8.69 16.58
N LYS A 169 26.68 8.94 17.70
CA LYS A 169 25.87 7.94 18.40
C LYS A 169 24.63 7.53 17.60
N SER A 170 24.14 8.39 16.68
CA SER A 170 23.00 8.05 15.82
C SER A 170 23.47 7.22 14.62
N ALA A 171 22.99 5.97 14.55
CA ALA A 171 23.19 5.13 13.37
C ALA A 171 22.57 5.75 12.10
N ILE A 172 21.53 6.57 12.27
CA ILE A 172 20.85 7.29 11.19
C ILE A 172 21.80 8.31 10.56
N PHE A 173 22.53 9.06 11.39
CA PHE A 173 23.53 10.02 10.94
C PHE A 173 24.65 9.38 10.11
N LEU A 174 25.28 8.31 10.61
CA LEU A 174 26.34 7.61 9.86
C LEU A 174 25.82 6.99 8.56
N GLY A 175 24.57 6.51 8.57
CA GLY A 175 23.88 6.02 7.38
C GLY A 175 23.69 7.13 6.33
N ALA A 176 23.21 8.30 6.75
CA ALA A 176 23.01 9.47 5.90
C ALA A 176 24.35 9.97 5.32
N ALA A 177 25.37 10.12 6.16
CA ALA A 177 26.71 10.53 5.75
C ALA A 177 27.30 9.58 4.69
N ARG A 178 27.19 8.27 4.90
CA ARG A 178 27.67 7.28 3.92
C ARG A 178 26.88 7.36 2.61
N ALA A 179 25.56 7.56 2.68
CA ALA A 179 24.71 7.66 1.50
C ALA A 179 25.07 8.90 0.66
N LEU A 180 25.16 10.06 1.28
CA LEU A 180 25.55 11.32 0.64
C LEU A 180 26.96 11.24 0.06
N ALA A 181 27.93 10.71 0.82
CA ALA A 181 29.29 10.54 0.33
C ALA A 181 29.36 9.64 -0.90
N ARG A 182 28.56 8.57 -0.94
CA ARG A 182 28.49 7.67 -2.10
C ARG A 182 27.82 8.35 -3.30
N GLU A 183 26.81 9.18 -3.07
CA GLU A 183 26.13 9.94 -4.13
C GLU A 183 27.06 10.99 -4.74
N GLU A 184 27.71 11.80 -3.92
CA GLU A 184 28.61 12.87 -4.39
C GLU A 184 29.90 12.30 -5.02
N SER A 185 30.44 11.19 -4.49
CA SER A 185 31.65 10.56 -5.04
C SER A 185 31.37 9.58 -6.18
N LEU A 186 30.10 9.28 -6.47
CA LEU A 186 29.69 8.19 -7.37
C LEU A 186 30.31 6.83 -7.02
N GLY A 187 30.72 6.63 -5.76
CA GLY A 187 31.45 5.45 -5.31
C GLY A 187 32.90 5.36 -5.80
N GLN A 188 33.50 6.46 -6.25
CA GLN A 188 34.89 6.55 -6.69
C GLN A 188 35.79 7.19 -5.64
N THR A 189 36.87 6.50 -5.25
CA THR A 189 37.87 7.02 -4.29
C THR A 189 38.45 8.40 -4.63
N PRO A 190 38.86 8.70 -5.88
CA PRO A 190 39.49 9.98 -6.19
C PRO A 190 38.53 11.17 -6.04
N LEU A 191 37.23 10.95 -6.28
CA LEU A 191 36.20 11.97 -6.09
C LEU A 191 35.93 12.19 -4.61
N LEU A 192 35.88 11.12 -3.81
CA LEU A 192 35.69 11.23 -2.36
C LEU A 192 36.71 12.15 -1.69
N ARG A 193 37.98 12.08 -2.11
CA ARG A 193 39.08 12.94 -1.59
C ARG A 193 38.91 14.42 -1.92
N LYS A 194 38.12 14.76 -2.94
CA LYS A 194 37.87 16.15 -3.37
C LYS A 194 36.65 16.77 -2.69
N ILE A 195 35.82 15.96 -2.03
CA ILE A 195 34.59 16.42 -1.39
C ILE A 195 34.94 17.16 -0.09
N ASN A 196 34.25 18.27 0.17
CA ASN A 196 34.33 18.94 1.45
C ASN A 196 33.56 18.14 2.51
N PHE A 197 34.28 17.29 3.23
CA PHE A 197 33.68 16.36 4.19
C PHE A 197 32.96 17.06 5.36
N ALA A 198 33.40 18.27 5.73
CA ALA A 198 32.73 19.04 6.79
C ALA A 198 31.31 19.46 6.36
N GLN A 199 31.18 20.00 5.14
CA GLN A 199 29.88 20.35 4.58
C GLN A 199 29.00 19.12 4.38
N LEU A 200 29.59 18.01 3.94
CA LEU A 200 28.87 16.74 3.75
C LEU A 200 28.26 16.23 5.06
N LEU A 201 29.04 16.24 6.15
CA LEU A 201 28.55 15.80 7.46
C LEU A 201 27.50 16.76 8.04
N GLU A 202 27.59 18.06 7.77
CA GLU A 202 26.54 19.00 8.16
C GLU A 202 25.23 18.72 7.43
N ARG A 203 25.28 18.44 6.11
CA ARG A 203 24.10 18.03 5.34
C ARG A 203 23.53 16.70 5.85
N ALA A 204 24.41 15.74 6.16
CA ALA A 204 24.01 14.46 6.72
C ALA A 204 23.31 14.60 8.08
N ALA A 205 23.74 15.55 8.91
CA ALA A 205 23.12 15.84 10.20
C ALA A 205 21.69 16.39 10.01
N ARG A 206 21.51 17.37 9.11
CA ARG A 206 20.18 17.90 8.79
C ARG A 206 19.25 16.82 8.25
N GLU A 207 19.74 15.99 7.33
CA GLU A 207 18.94 14.89 6.78
C GLU A 207 18.59 13.83 7.83
N ALA A 208 19.49 13.55 8.78
CA ALA A 208 19.22 12.65 9.88
C ALA A 208 18.15 13.22 10.83
N GLU A 209 18.23 14.50 11.19
CA GLU A 209 17.23 15.18 12.01
C GLU A 209 15.85 15.18 11.33
N ASP A 210 15.80 15.46 10.02
CA ASP A 210 14.55 15.45 9.26
C ASP A 210 13.94 14.03 9.19
N ARG A 211 14.77 13.00 9.06
CA ARG A 211 14.30 11.60 9.11
C ARG A 211 13.83 11.20 10.50
N GLU A 212 14.51 11.64 11.55
CA GLU A 212 14.09 11.39 12.93
C GLU A 212 12.74 12.06 13.21
N ARG A 213 12.56 13.33 12.80
CA ARG A 213 11.26 14.03 12.90
C ARG A 213 10.17 13.32 12.11
N ALA A 214 10.42 12.98 10.84
CA ALA A 214 9.46 12.25 10.03
C ALA A 214 9.10 10.89 10.64
N SER A 215 10.06 10.19 11.24
CA SER A 215 9.80 8.92 11.93
C SER A 215 9.00 9.09 13.20
N ALA A 216 9.24 10.17 13.97
CA ALA A 216 8.48 10.50 15.16
C ALA A 216 7.02 10.86 14.82
N ASP A 217 6.80 11.63 13.76
CA ASP A 217 5.47 11.98 13.27
C ASP A 217 4.69 10.73 12.81
N VAL A 218 5.36 9.82 12.09
CA VAL A 218 4.76 8.54 11.68
C VAL A 218 4.43 7.67 12.89
N LEU A 219 5.30 7.63 13.90
CA LEU A 219 5.02 6.88 15.13
C LEU A 219 3.85 7.49 15.92
N ALA A 220 3.77 8.82 16.01
CA ALA A 220 2.67 9.52 16.65
C ALA A 220 1.33 9.26 15.92
N ASP A 221 1.32 9.28 14.59
CA ASP A 221 0.15 8.93 13.77
C ASP A 221 -0.25 7.45 13.93
N VAL A 222 0.73 6.55 14.00
CA VAL A 222 0.44 5.12 14.26
C VAL A 222 -0.14 4.92 15.66
N GLN A 223 0.37 5.63 16.66
CA GLN A 223 -0.14 5.57 18.03
C GLN A 223 -1.56 6.14 18.14
N SER A 224 -1.83 7.30 17.53
CA SER A 224 -3.17 7.91 17.53
C SER A 224 -4.20 7.01 16.85
N LYS A 225 -3.83 6.40 15.71
CA LYS A 225 -4.67 5.41 15.01
C LYS A 225 -4.87 4.13 15.82
N ALA A 226 -3.86 3.69 16.57
CA ALA A 226 -3.98 2.53 17.44
C ALA A 226 -4.95 2.82 18.61
N GLU A 227 -4.88 4.01 19.21
CA GLU A 227 -5.80 4.44 20.25
C GLU A 227 -7.24 4.59 19.74
N GLU A 228 -7.42 5.19 18.57
CA GLU A 228 -8.72 5.33 17.93
C GLU A 228 -9.34 3.96 17.65
N ARG A 229 -8.56 3.02 17.09
CA ARG A 229 -9.00 1.63 16.92
C ARG A 229 -9.34 0.97 18.25
N GLY A 230 -8.56 1.22 19.31
CA GLY A 230 -8.86 0.73 20.66
C GLY A 230 -10.21 1.23 21.18
N ARG A 231 -10.52 2.52 20.98
CA ARG A 231 -11.82 3.10 21.37
C ARG A 231 -12.98 2.51 20.57
N LEU A 232 -12.83 2.37 19.26
CA LEU A 232 -13.84 1.75 18.40
C LEU A 232 -14.11 0.29 18.79
N LEU A 233 -13.06 -0.46 19.13
CA LEU A 233 -13.20 -1.83 19.63
C LEU A 233 -13.90 -1.87 21.00
N GLY A 234 -13.62 -0.92 21.90
CA GLY A 234 -14.33 -0.78 23.18
C GLY A 234 -15.83 -0.52 23.01
N VAL A 235 -16.21 0.37 22.09
CA VAL A 235 -17.63 0.65 21.76
C VAL A 235 -18.31 -0.58 21.15
N SER A 236 -17.59 -1.30 20.29
CA SER A 236 -18.10 -2.56 19.70
C SER A 236 -18.32 -3.63 20.78
N GLN A 237 -17.38 -3.80 21.71
CA GLN A 237 -17.53 -4.72 22.84
C GLN A 237 -18.74 -4.36 23.72
N GLN A 238 -18.91 -3.09 24.08
CA GLN A 238 -20.10 -2.64 24.82
C GLN A 238 -21.40 -2.91 24.06
N SER A 239 -21.42 -2.69 22.74
CA SER A 239 -22.58 -3.02 21.90
C SER A 239 -22.89 -4.51 21.90
N THR A 240 -21.86 -5.37 21.85
CA THR A 240 -22.05 -6.83 21.94
C THR A 240 -22.54 -7.27 23.32
N GLU A 241 -22.07 -6.63 24.40
CA GLU A 241 -22.58 -6.89 25.74
C GLU A 241 -24.05 -6.51 25.87
N ILE A 242 -24.45 -5.33 25.40
CA ILE A 242 -25.84 -4.87 25.40
C ILE A 242 -26.72 -5.83 24.60
N ALA A 243 -26.30 -6.23 23.39
CA ALA A 243 -27.01 -7.22 22.58
C ALA A 243 -27.14 -8.58 23.29
N SER A 244 -26.11 -9.01 24.01
CA SER A 244 -26.16 -10.25 24.81
C SER A 244 -27.12 -10.14 26.00
N ARG A 245 -27.23 -8.97 26.64
CA ARG A 245 -28.18 -8.74 27.74
C ARG A 245 -29.63 -8.72 27.21
N ILE A 246 -29.86 -8.10 26.06
CA ILE A 246 -31.17 -8.06 25.40
C ILE A 246 -31.60 -9.47 25.00
N SER A 247 -30.73 -10.25 24.35
CA SER A 247 -31.05 -11.63 23.95
C SER A 247 -31.32 -12.55 25.15
N ARG A 248 -30.57 -12.41 26.26
CA ARG A 248 -30.85 -13.15 27.50
C ARG A 248 -32.20 -12.78 28.13
N ARG A 249 -32.63 -11.52 28.02
CA ARG A 249 -33.97 -11.08 28.49
C ARG A 249 -35.06 -11.60 27.56
N ALA A 250 -34.88 -11.49 26.25
CA ALA A 250 -35.81 -12.02 25.25
C ALA A 250 -36.01 -13.54 25.43
N CYS A 251 -34.94 -14.31 25.64
CA CYS A 251 -35.02 -15.75 25.88
C CYS A 251 -35.82 -16.08 27.17
N ARG A 252 -35.67 -15.29 28.24
CA ARG A 252 -36.46 -15.43 29.47
C ARG A 252 -37.95 -15.13 29.23
N ILE A 253 -38.25 -14.05 28.50
CA ILE A 253 -39.63 -13.66 28.18
C ILE A 253 -40.29 -14.73 27.30
N VAL A 254 -39.61 -15.20 26.26
CA VAL A 254 -40.13 -16.27 25.38
C VAL A 254 -40.38 -17.56 26.18
N ARG A 255 -39.47 -17.93 27.08
CA ARG A 255 -39.66 -19.09 27.96
C ARG A 255 -40.86 -18.90 28.89
N PHE A 256 -41.03 -17.72 29.47
CA PHE A 256 -42.18 -17.41 30.33
C PHE A 256 -43.50 -17.49 29.55
N ILE A 257 -43.57 -16.89 28.35
CA ILE A 257 -44.75 -16.95 27.47
C ILE A 257 -45.11 -18.41 27.15
N LYS A 258 -44.11 -19.23 26.80
CA LYS A 258 -44.31 -20.67 26.54
C LYS A 258 -44.92 -21.38 27.75
N TRP A 259 -44.37 -21.17 28.95
CA TRP A 259 -44.90 -21.78 30.17
C TRP A 259 -46.30 -21.29 30.53
N THR A 260 -46.58 -20.00 30.35
CA THR A 260 -47.94 -19.46 30.58
C THR A 260 -48.95 -20.06 29.61
N LEU A 261 -48.59 -20.25 28.34
CA LEU A 261 -49.47 -20.87 27.35
C LEU A 261 -49.75 -22.33 27.68
N VAL A 262 -48.73 -23.09 28.09
CA VAL A 262 -48.89 -24.47 28.59
C VAL A 262 -49.80 -24.50 29.82
N ALA A 263 -49.62 -23.59 30.78
CA ALA A 263 -50.46 -23.52 31.97
C ALA A 263 -51.93 -23.23 31.64
N VAL A 264 -52.21 -22.30 30.71
CA VAL A 264 -53.57 -22.01 30.24
C VAL A 264 -54.20 -23.23 29.58
N VAL A 265 -53.46 -23.95 28.73
CA VAL A 265 -53.95 -25.19 28.10
C VAL A 265 -54.28 -26.23 29.16
N CYS A 266 -53.39 -26.47 30.13
CA CYS A 266 -53.66 -27.39 31.24
C CYS A 266 -54.90 -27.01 32.04
N LEU A 267 -55.11 -25.71 32.30
CA LEU A 267 -56.29 -25.22 33.02
C LEU A 267 -57.59 -25.50 32.24
N VAL A 268 -57.58 -25.33 30.91
CA VAL A 268 -58.72 -25.68 30.04
C VAL A 268 -58.98 -27.20 30.06
N VAL A 269 -57.94 -28.04 30.05
CA VAL A 269 -58.09 -29.50 30.17
C VAL A 269 -58.72 -29.89 31.52
N VAL A 270 -58.26 -29.29 32.62
CA VAL A 270 -58.80 -29.55 33.96
C VAL A 270 -60.25 -29.07 34.06
N ALA A 271 -60.57 -27.88 33.55
CA ALA A 271 -61.92 -27.34 33.56
C ALA A 271 -62.90 -28.21 32.75
N THR A 272 -62.46 -28.72 31.59
CA THR A 272 -63.27 -29.65 30.79
C THR A 272 -63.44 -31.02 31.46
N PHE A 273 -62.42 -31.50 32.18
CA PHE A 273 -62.49 -32.74 32.96
C PHE A 273 -63.48 -32.63 34.13
N ILE A 274 -63.36 -31.58 34.96
CA ILE A 274 -64.27 -31.32 36.10
C ILE A 274 -65.70 -31.04 35.61
N GLY A 275 -65.84 -30.30 34.50
CA GLY A 275 -67.14 -30.01 33.89
C GLY A 275 -67.85 -31.27 33.37
N SER A 276 -67.10 -32.33 33.04
CA SER A 276 -67.67 -33.58 32.55
C SER A 276 -68.39 -34.39 33.64
N GLU A 277 -67.91 -34.33 34.88
CA GLU A 277 -68.51 -35.04 36.02
C GLU A 277 -69.75 -34.32 36.57
N SER A 278 -69.77 -32.99 36.51
CA SER A 278 -70.85 -32.17 37.07
C SER A 278 -72.14 -32.15 36.21
N GLY A 279 -72.17 -32.87 35.08
CA GLY A 279 -73.38 -33.00 34.24
C GLY A 279 -73.81 -31.73 33.48
N LEU A 280 -73.10 -30.62 33.66
CA LEU A 280 -73.41 -29.31 33.06
C LEU A 280 -73.29 -29.27 31.53
N PHE A 281 -72.62 -30.26 30.91
CA PHE A 281 -72.40 -30.35 29.47
C PHE A 281 -72.93 -31.65 28.87
N GLN A 282 -74.21 -31.97 29.09
CA GLN A 282 -74.83 -33.19 28.54
C GLN A 282 -75.10 -33.16 27.03
N SER A 283 -75.07 -31.98 26.38
CA SER A 283 -75.28 -31.95 24.92
C SER A 283 -74.06 -32.56 24.21
N LEU A 284 -74.32 -33.68 23.53
CA LEU A 284 -73.38 -34.40 22.67
C LEU A 284 -72.51 -33.48 21.76
N PRO A 285 -73.05 -32.41 21.13
CA PRO A 285 -72.24 -31.51 20.32
C PRO A 285 -71.17 -30.74 21.13
N MET A 286 -71.42 -30.38 22.39
CA MET A 286 -70.41 -29.70 23.22
C MET A 286 -69.26 -30.62 23.61
N LYS A 287 -69.53 -31.91 23.85
CA LYS A 287 -68.48 -32.91 24.13
C LYS A 287 -67.56 -33.11 22.92
N ILE A 288 -68.15 -33.21 21.72
CA ILE A 288 -67.38 -33.36 20.47
C ILE A 288 -66.55 -32.09 20.21
N ALA A 289 -67.14 -30.90 20.37
CA ALA A 289 -66.41 -29.64 20.20
C ALA A 289 -65.23 -29.52 21.18
N GLY A 290 -65.41 -29.92 22.45
CA GLY A 290 -64.35 -29.93 23.45
C GLY A 290 -63.21 -30.89 23.09
N ILE A 291 -63.51 -32.11 22.65
CA ILE A 291 -62.51 -33.10 22.23
C ILE A 291 -61.75 -32.63 20.99
N VAL A 292 -62.44 -32.04 20.00
CA VAL A 292 -61.82 -31.51 18.78
C VAL A 292 -60.89 -30.34 19.10
N LEU A 293 -61.31 -29.42 19.98
CA LEU A 293 -60.47 -28.32 20.44
C LEU A 293 -59.23 -28.83 21.18
N LEU A 294 -59.40 -29.82 22.08
CA LEU A 294 -58.31 -30.43 22.82
C LEU A 294 -57.30 -31.11 21.87
N ALA A 295 -57.80 -31.90 20.90
CA ALA A 295 -56.98 -32.56 19.90
C ALA A 295 -56.23 -31.56 19.00
N ALA A 296 -56.87 -30.44 18.63
CA ALA A 296 -56.22 -29.37 17.87
C ALA A 296 -55.10 -28.69 18.67
N VAL A 297 -55.33 -28.41 19.96
CA VAL A 297 -54.34 -27.78 20.86
C VAL A 297 -53.18 -28.73 21.15
N LEU A 298 -53.45 -30.01 21.39
CA LEU A 298 -52.42 -31.05 21.55
C LEU A 298 -51.63 -31.24 20.26
N GLY A 299 -52.30 -31.28 19.11
CA GLY A 299 -51.67 -31.38 17.79
C GLY A 299 -50.73 -30.20 17.53
N LEU A 300 -51.16 -28.97 17.80
CA LEU A 300 -50.33 -27.76 17.67
C LEU A 300 -49.14 -27.77 18.64
N SER A 301 -49.34 -28.25 19.86
CA SER A 301 -48.28 -28.33 20.88
C SER A 301 -47.23 -29.38 20.52
N VAL A 302 -47.65 -30.55 20.03
CA VAL A 302 -46.77 -31.62 19.54
C VAL A 302 -46.02 -31.18 18.27
N LEU A 303 -46.68 -30.44 17.37
CA LEU A 303 -46.05 -29.85 16.18
C LEU A 303 -44.97 -28.82 16.54
N ASP A 304 -45.18 -27.98 17.56
CA ASP A 304 -44.15 -27.04 18.04
C ASP A 304 -42.99 -27.78 18.73
N LEU A 305 -43.27 -28.86 19.47
CA LEU A 305 -42.26 -29.68 20.17
C LEU A 305 -41.40 -30.51 19.21
N LEU A 306 -41.97 -30.96 18.09
CA LEU A 306 -41.26 -31.61 16.98
C LEU A 306 -40.44 -30.62 16.13
N GLY A 307 -40.39 -29.33 16.51
CA GLY A 307 -39.63 -28.31 15.79
C GLY A 307 -40.19 -28.03 14.38
N TRP A 308 -41.46 -28.36 14.14
CA TRP A 308 -42.08 -28.12 12.85
C TRP A 308 -42.16 -26.61 12.63
N ARG A 309 -41.45 -26.14 11.60
CA ARG A 309 -41.07 -24.75 11.30
C ARG A 309 -42.20 -23.72 11.17
N PHE A 310 -43.47 -24.07 11.45
CA PHE A 310 -44.62 -23.19 11.28
C PHE A 310 -44.56 -21.96 12.22
N ALA A 311 -44.24 -22.18 13.50
CA ALA A 311 -44.03 -21.08 14.46
C ALA A 311 -42.86 -20.19 14.03
N THR A 312 -41.74 -20.77 13.57
CA THR A 312 -40.61 -19.99 13.07
C THR A 312 -40.93 -19.21 11.78
N ARG A 313 -41.87 -19.67 10.94
CA ARG A 313 -42.30 -18.96 9.73
C ARG A 313 -43.14 -17.72 10.05
N ILE A 314 -43.93 -17.74 11.12
CA ILE A 314 -44.72 -16.57 11.56
C ILE A 314 -43.86 -15.62 12.41
N VAL A 315 -42.92 -16.14 13.20
CA VAL A 315 -42.06 -15.31 14.06
C VAL A 315 -40.96 -14.59 13.28
N LYS A 316 -40.36 -15.21 12.26
CA LYS A 316 -39.30 -14.60 11.43
C LYS A 316 -39.65 -13.21 10.85
N PRO A 317 -40.84 -12.96 10.27
CA PRO A 317 -41.18 -11.63 9.78
C PRO A 317 -41.34 -10.60 10.91
N VAL A 318 -41.75 -11.01 12.12
CA VAL A 318 -41.81 -10.13 13.30
C VAL A 318 -40.41 -9.81 13.80
N GLU A 319 -39.52 -10.80 13.85
CA GLU A 319 -38.11 -10.62 14.24
C GLU A 319 -37.37 -9.71 13.24
N HIS A 320 -37.64 -9.87 11.94
CA HIS A 320 -37.10 -8.98 10.91
C HIS A 320 -37.64 -7.55 11.00
N ARG A 321 -38.93 -7.36 11.33
CA ARG A 321 -39.49 -6.02 11.56
C ARG A 321 -38.92 -5.39 12.85
N ALA A 322 -38.72 -6.18 13.90
CA ALA A 322 -38.10 -5.71 15.14
C ALA A 322 -36.63 -5.30 14.92
N SER A 323 -35.87 -6.04 14.10
CA SER A 323 -34.49 -5.67 13.76
C SER A 323 -34.42 -4.37 12.97
N LEU A 324 -35.35 -4.15 12.01
CA LEU A 324 -35.44 -2.90 11.25
C LEU A 324 -35.80 -1.68 12.12
N VAL A 325 -36.68 -1.87 13.10
CA VAL A 325 -37.01 -0.81 14.07
C VAL A 325 -35.80 -0.50 14.96
N ALA A 326 -35.07 -1.51 15.44
CA ALA A 326 -33.85 -1.30 16.22
C ALA A 326 -32.75 -0.59 15.41
N GLU A 327 -32.60 -0.90 14.13
CA GLU A 327 -31.66 -0.24 13.22
C GLU A 327 -32.06 1.23 12.96
N ARG A 328 -33.36 1.49 12.79
CA ARG A 328 -33.88 2.87 12.62
C ARG A 328 -33.72 3.73 13.88
N ILE A 329 -33.84 3.14 15.08
CA ILE A 329 -33.56 3.84 16.35
C ILE A 329 -32.06 4.15 16.50
N ARG A 330 -31.18 3.26 16.03
CA ARG A 330 -29.73 3.47 16.07
C ARG A 330 -29.32 4.67 15.19
N LEU A 331 -29.85 4.74 13.98
CA LEU A 331 -29.64 5.85 13.03
C LEU A 331 -30.18 7.21 13.50
N TRP A 332 -31.00 7.26 14.56
CA TRP A 332 -31.52 8.51 15.13
C TRP A 332 -30.68 9.04 16.30
N ASN A 333 -29.79 8.21 16.86
CA ASN A 333 -28.94 8.58 18.00
C ASN A 333 -27.48 8.85 17.62
N ASP A 334 -27.10 8.55 16.37
CA ASP A 334 -25.82 8.93 15.75
C ASP A 334 -25.97 10.26 15.00
#